data_AF-A0A7C8CH42-F1
#
_entry.id   AF-A0A7C8CH42-F1
#
_cell.length_a   1.000
_cell.length_b   1.000
_cell.length_c   1.000
_cell.angle_alpha   90.00
_cell.angle_beta   90.00
_cell.angle_gamma   90.00
#
_symmetry.space_group_name_H-M   'P 1'
#
loop_
_entity.id
_entity.type
_entity.pdbx_description
1 polymer ?
#
loop_
_entity_poly.entity_id
_entity_poly.type
_entity_poly.pdbx_seq_one_letter_code
_entity_poly.pdbx_strand_id
1 'polypeptide(L)'
;MMRWHRRNRSTRARLGAVSLSRLALALVFVAGFGCAQWPSDKPAWEQPPPPLKQGPVVSADALTRTRLDNGLVIMLLEDHRLPTVSLSLTVRSGAGSVDPDRAGLAELTAELMNRGAGNRDALALAEAVDALGASLRVSAGWDSMSVAVSGLSRDLDFLLDILDDVVRAPRFAPVEVEKARSEQLAGLEAANDNPAELIRREAMAILYPEHRYGVPISGLPETVKTLDEAAVRDLHRGFFLPGNAILSVSGDVIPAAFLATLTSRFGDWSAGAGGDLQPAGTPPPPAITPTGRRIVIADKPDLNQARILIAHEGIARTDPRRVTASLLNATLGGSGFSSRLMAKLRSEEGLTYGVRSGFSKRSRPGPFSVSTFTRVPETRRAVDMLLAELESIRSDRRQSREEL
;
A
#
# COMPACT_ATOMS: atom_id res chain seq x y z
N MET A 1 -40.89 -41.41 -30.66
CA MET A 1 -39.88 -42.33 -31.20
C MET A 1 -38.76 -42.42 -30.18
N MET A 2 -38.67 -43.60 -29.55
CA MET A 2 -37.76 -44.09 -28.49
C MET A 2 -37.54 -43.30 -27.19
N ARG A 3 -37.89 -43.99 -26.10
CA ARG A 3 -37.95 -43.65 -24.68
C ARG A 3 -36.77 -44.30 -23.92
N TRP A 4 -36.30 -43.60 -22.90
CA TRP A 4 -36.03 -44.05 -21.51
C TRP A 4 -35.51 -45.48 -21.16
N HIS A 5 -34.53 -45.47 -20.24
CA HIS A 5 -34.43 -46.23 -18.97
C HIS A 5 -33.46 -47.42 -18.75
N ARG A 6 -32.48 -47.17 -17.85
CA ARG A 6 -32.06 -47.91 -16.63
C ARG A 6 -32.34 -49.43 -16.49
N ARG A 7 -31.28 -50.17 -16.10
CA ARG A 7 -31.17 -51.32 -15.13
C ARG A 7 -29.65 -51.50 -14.89
N ASN A 8 -29.01 -51.52 -13.72
CA ASN A 8 -29.19 -51.94 -12.34
C ASN A 8 -29.16 -53.47 -12.05
N ARG A 9 -28.23 -53.82 -11.14
CA ARG A 9 -28.15 -54.96 -10.18
C ARG A 9 -27.38 -56.27 -10.54
N SER A 10 -26.26 -56.43 -9.82
CA SER A 10 -25.84 -57.53 -8.92
C SER A 10 -26.02 -59.01 -9.31
N THR A 11 -24.97 -59.84 -9.17
CA THR A 11 -24.84 -60.89 -8.12
C THR A 11 -23.57 -61.78 -8.26
N ARG A 12 -22.96 -62.08 -7.09
CA ARG A 12 -22.32 -63.33 -6.60
C ARG A 12 -21.13 -64.02 -7.32
N ALA A 13 -19.99 -63.99 -6.60
CA ALA A 13 -19.18 -65.10 -6.06
C ALA A 13 -18.70 -66.30 -6.93
N ARG A 14 -17.38 -66.59 -6.84
CA ARG A 14 -16.72 -67.91 -6.58
C ARG A 14 -15.19 -67.73 -6.66
N LEU A 15 -14.44 -67.96 -5.57
CA LEU A 15 -13.69 -69.17 -5.20
C LEU A 15 -12.46 -69.48 -6.09
N GLY A 16 -11.28 -69.58 -5.47
CA GLY A 16 -10.10 -70.19 -6.09
C GLY A 16 -8.76 -69.80 -5.46
N ALA A 17 -8.42 -70.40 -4.32
CA ALA A 17 -7.06 -70.45 -3.80
C ALA A 17 -6.17 -71.32 -4.69
N VAL A 18 -4.85 -71.09 -4.74
CA VAL A 18 -3.80 -72.11 -4.52
C VAL A 18 -2.48 -71.42 -4.20
N SER A 19 -1.85 -71.95 -3.15
CA SER A 19 -0.58 -71.62 -2.52
C SER A 19 0.61 -72.33 -3.18
N LEU A 20 1.81 -71.95 -2.74
CA LEU A 20 3.08 -72.71 -2.67
C LEU A 20 4.14 -72.31 -3.68
N SER A 21 5.20 -71.67 -3.15
CA SER A 21 6.57 -72.03 -3.50
C SER A 21 7.47 -71.77 -2.28
N ARG A 22 8.19 -72.83 -1.94
CA ARG A 22 9.04 -73.06 -0.76
C ARG A 22 10.50 -73.06 -1.21
N LEU A 23 11.39 -72.59 -0.32
CA LEU A 23 12.83 -72.87 -0.23
C LEU A 23 13.73 -72.34 -1.39
N ALA A 24 14.98 -71.93 -1.21
CA ALA A 24 15.97 -72.28 -0.19
C ALA A 24 17.01 -71.15 0.05
N LEU A 25 17.68 -71.33 1.19
CA LEU A 25 18.69 -70.53 1.87
C LEU A 25 20.07 -70.56 1.17
N ALA A 26 20.75 -69.41 1.08
CA ALA A 26 22.20 -69.34 0.95
C ALA A 26 22.76 -68.19 1.80
N LEU A 27 23.46 -68.55 2.87
CA LEU A 27 24.19 -67.72 3.83
C LEU A 27 25.59 -67.43 3.27
N VAL A 28 25.99 -66.17 3.06
CA VAL A 28 27.41 -65.76 2.98
C VAL A 28 27.57 -64.29 3.39
N PHE A 29 28.37 -64.11 4.46
CA PHE A 29 29.17 -62.95 4.89
C PHE A 29 28.54 -61.73 5.58
N VAL A 30 28.68 -61.75 6.90
CA VAL A 30 28.75 -60.58 7.78
C VAL A 30 30.03 -59.79 7.46
N ALA A 31 29.88 -58.67 6.78
CA ALA A 31 30.85 -57.58 6.84
C ALA A 31 30.27 -56.52 7.79
N GLY A 32 30.96 -56.27 8.91
CA GLY A 32 30.61 -55.23 9.86
C GLY A 32 30.72 -53.86 9.20
N PHE A 33 29.62 -53.39 8.62
CA PHE A 33 29.41 -51.96 8.42
C PHE A 33 28.93 -51.42 9.76
N GLY A 34 29.82 -50.68 10.43
CA GLY A 34 29.40 -49.81 11.52
C GLY A 34 28.19 -49.01 11.07
N CYS A 35 27.21 -48.85 11.95
CA CYS A 35 26.14 -47.88 11.76
C CYS A 35 26.80 -46.51 11.57
N ALA A 36 27.07 -46.14 10.31
CA ALA A 36 27.21 -44.77 9.92
C ALA A 36 25.87 -44.14 10.29
N GLN A 37 25.87 -43.38 11.39
CA GLN A 37 24.80 -42.45 11.68
C GLN A 37 24.73 -41.53 10.45
N TRP A 38 23.80 -41.81 9.54
CA TRP A 38 23.39 -40.81 8.57
C TRP A 38 22.95 -39.60 9.41
N PRO A 39 23.54 -38.42 9.22
CA PRO A 39 23.06 -37.24 9.90
C PRO A 39 21.58 -37.12 9.53
N SER A 40 20.72 -37.21 10.53
CA SER A 40 19.29 -36.94 10.41
C SER A 40 19.13 -35.43 10.30
N ASP A 41 19.69 -34.85 9.25
CA ASP A 41 19.38 -33.47 8.90
C ASP A 41 17.94 -33.50 8.42
N LYS A 42 17.05 -32.97 9.27
CA LYS A 42 15.67 -32.72 8.89
C LYS A 42 15.67 -32.06 7.52
N PRO A 43 14.75 -32.46 6.62
CA PRO A 43 14.73 -31.93 5.27
C PRO A 43 14.64 -30.40 5.30
N ALA A 44 15.21 -29.74 4.30
CA ALA A 44 15.43 -28.29 4.29
C ALA A 44 14.18 -27.42 4.54
N TRP A 45 12.97 -27.98 4.37
CA TRP A 45 11.69 -27.32 4.64
C TRP A 45 11.21 -27.43 6.10
N GLU A 46 11.82 -28.29 6.93
CA GLU A 46 11.61 -28.36 8.39
C GLU A 46 12.67 -27.57 9.17
N GLN A 47 13.74 -27.13 8.52
CA GLN A 47 14.73 -26.27 9.14
C GLN A 47 14.21 -24.83 9.17
N PRO A 48 14.37 -24.10 10.28
CA PRO A 48 14.08 -22.68 10.28
C PRO A 48 14.88 -22.01 9.16
N PRO A 49 14.30 -21.04 8.43
CA PRO A 49 15.03 -20.34 7.39
C PRO A 49 16.32 -19.79 7.98
N PRO A 50 17.45 -19.82 7.24
CA PRO A 50 18.69 -19.24 7.72
C PRO A 50 18.40 -17.80 8.17
N PRO A 51 19.01 -17.34 9.27
CA PRO A 51 18.82 -15.98 9.73
C PRO A 51 19.08 -15.03 8.56
N LEU A 52 18.18 -14.06 8.38
CA LEU A 52 18.31 -13.08 7.32
C LEU A 52 19.72 -12.51 7.40
N LYS A 53 20.49 -12.61 6.30
CA LYS A 53 21.76 -11.90 6.19
C LYS A 53 21.43 -10.43 6.39
N GLN A 54 21.83 -9.89 7.53
CA GLN A 54 21.72 -8.46 7.79
C GLN A 54 22.65 -7.80 6.77
N GLY A 55 22.05 -7.25 5.71
CA GLY A 55 22.78 -6.36 4.82
C GLY A 55 23.24 -5.13 5.62
N PRO A 56 24.25 -4.40 5.14
CA PRO A 56 24.60 -3.12 5.76
C PRO A 56 23.32 -2.28 5.82
N VAL A 57 22.87 -1.98 7.04
CA VAL A 57 21.89 -0.92 7.25
C VAL A 57 22.61 0.33 6.80
N VAL A 58 22.13 0.98 5.74
CA VAL A 58 22.71 2.26 5.31
C VAL A 58 22.62 3.19 6.51
N SER A 59 23.76 3.59 7.07
CA SER A 59 23.80 4.41 8.28
C SER A 59 23.04 5.70 8.01
N ALA A 60 22.33 6.23 9.02
CA ALA A 60 21.76 7.57 8.94
C ALA A 60 22.85 8.62 8.66
N ASP A 61 24.11 8.35 9.04
CA ASP A 61 25.26 9.22 8.78
C ASP A 61 25.65 9.27 7.29
N ALA A 62 25.22 8.30 6.48
CA ALA A 62 25.43 8.30 5.02
C ALA A 62 24.42 9.20 4.28
N LEU A 63 23.39 9.70 4.98
CA LEU A 63 22.40 10.59 4.40
C LEU A 63 22.90 12.04 4.40
N THR A 64 23.11 12.60 3.22
CA THR A 64 23.33 14.03 3.05
C THR A 64 21.99 14.76 3.01
N ARG A 65 21.82 15.78 3.87
CA ARG A 65 20.64 16.65 3.88
C ARG A 65 21.05 18.11 3.73
N THR A 66 20.54 18.76 2.70
CA THR A 66 20.80 20.18 2.41
C THR A 66 19.49 20.92 2.12
N ARG A 67 19.44 22.21 2.40
CA ARG A 67 18.34 23.09 2.00
C ARG A 67 18.90 24.15 1.04
N LEU A 68 18.29 24.28 -0.13
CA LEU A 68 18.61 25.34 -1.09
C LEU A 68 18.03 26.68 -0.64
N ASP A 69 18.51 27.78 -1.21
CA ASP A 69 18.08 29.14 -0.86
C ASP A 69 16.59 29.38 -1.15
N ASN A 70 16.04 28.73 -2.19
CA ASN A 70 14.60 28.76 -2.50
C ASN A 70 13.73 27.87 -1.58
N GLY A 71 14.34 27.25 -0.57
CA GLY A 71 13.65 26.46 0.45
C GLY A 71 13.51 24.98 0.13
N LEU A 72 13.85 24.51 -1.07
CA LEU A 72 13.84 23.09 -1.43
C LEU A 72 14.78 22.30 -0.53
N VAL A 73 14.26 21.24 0.10
CA VAL A 73 15.09 20.31 0.89
C VAL A 73 15.53 19.17 -0.01
N ILE A 74 16.83 18.90 -0.04
CA ILE A 74 17.44 17.77 -0.74
C ILE A 74 17.89 16.74 0.29
N MET A 75 17.56 15.48 0.04
CA MET A 75 17.99 14.32 0.80
C MET A 75 18.67 13.34 -0.16
N LEU A 76 19.94 13.01 0.06
CA LEU A 76 20.74 12.22 -0.86
C LEU A 76 21.42 11.06 -0.12
N LEU A 77 21.21 9.86 -0.65
CA LEU A 77 21.80 8.62 -0.16
C LEU A 77 22.58 7.94 -1.29
N GLU A 78 23.91 7.92 -1.17
CA GLU A 78 24.79 7.23 -2.11
C GLU A 78 24.68 5.69 -1.95
N ASP A 79 24.54 4.99 -3.07
CA ASP A 79 24.55 3.53 -3.13
C ASP A 79 25.03 3.02 -4.50
N HIS A 80 26.32 2.66 -4.58
CA HIS A 80 26.98 2.18 -5.80
C HIS A 80 26.79 0.68 -6.09
N ARG A 81 25.94 -0.04 -5.35
CA ARG A 81 25.76 -1.50 -5.55
C ARG A 81 25.12 -1.85 -6.90
N LEU A 82 24.32 -0.95 -7.46
CA LEU A 82 23.66 -1.09 -8.75
C LEU A 82 23.81 0.21 -9.54
N PRO A 83 23.96 0.16 -10.88
CA PRO A 83 24.09 1.33 -11.74
C PRO A 83 22.73 2.01 -11.99
N THR A 84 21.99 2.28 -10.91
CA THR A 84 20.63 2.81 -10.93
C THR A 84 20.50 3.98 -9.98
N VAL A 85 19.62 4.91 -10.34
CA VAL A 85 19.26 6.07 -9.52
C VAL A 85 17.75 6.17 -9.38
N SER A 86 17.29 6.57 -8.20
CA SER A 86 15.90 6.88 -7.90
C SER A 86 15.80 8.30 -7.39
N LEU A 87 14.92 9.09 -8.02
CA LEU A 87 14.63 10.47 -7.71
C LEU A 87 13.15 10.54 -7.31
N SER A 88 12.85 11.18 -6.18
CA SER A 88 11.47 11.40 -5.76
C SER A 88 11.30 12.80 -5.18
N LEU A 89 10.54 13.64 -5.89
CA LEU A 89 10.11 14.93 -5.38
C LEU A 89 8.76 14.77 -4.69
N THR A 90 8.73 14.99 -3.39
CA THR A 90 7.52 14.93 -2.56
C THR A 90 7.12 16.32 -2.11
N VAL A 91 5.90 16.74 -2.42
CA VAL A 91 5.29 17.95 -1.86
C VAL A 91 4.51 17.59 -0.61
N ARG A 92 4.58 18.42 0.44
CA ARG A 92 3.95 18.15 1.75
C ARG A 92 2.48 18.60 1.81
N SER A 93 1.78 18.37 0.70
CA SER A 93 0.36 18.64 0.52
C SER A 93 -0.25 17.51 -0.30
N GLY A 94 -1.44 17.06 0.08
CA GLY A 94 -2.14 15.98 -0.61
C GLY A 94 -3.64 16.20 -0.62
N ALA A 95 -4.42 15.13 -0.77
CA ALA A 95 -5.89 15.20 -0.75
C ALA A 95 -6.44 15.79 0.57
N GLY A 96 -5.73 15.61 1.68
CA GLY A 96 -6.05 16.22 2.97
C GLY A 96 -5.80 17.73 3.00
N SER A 97 -5.18 18.32 1.99
CA SER A 97 -5.03 19.76 1.80
C SER A 97 -6.10 20.37 0.89
N VAL A 98 -6.97 19.56 0.29
CA VAL A 98 -8.03 19.97 -0.63
C VAL A 98 -9.37 20.00 0.11
N ASP A 99 -10.19 21.02 -0.16
CA ASP A 99 -11.52 21.12 0.46
C ASP A 99 -12.44 19.98 0.01
N PRO A 100 -13.36 19.50 0.89
CA PRO A 100 -14.21 18.35 0.59
C PRO A 100 -15.09 18.49 -0.66
N ASP A 101 -15.48 19.72 -1.02
CA ASP A 101 -16.26 20.04 -2.22
C ASP A 101 -15.47 19.88 -3.53
N ARG A 102 -14.13 19.83 -3.45
CA ARG A 102 -13.20 19.59 -4.56
C ARG A 102 -12.48 18.24 -4.44
N ALA A 103 -13.05 17.31 -3.67
CA ALA A 103 -12.44 15.99 -3.49
C ALA A 103 -12.26 15.27 -4.85
N GLY A 104 -11.15 14.53 -4.98
CA GLY A 104 -10.72 13.94 -6.25
C GLY A 104 -9.71 14.79 -7.03
N LEU A 105 -9.57 16.09 -6.71
CA LEU A 105 -8.69 17.00 -7.46
C LEU A 105 -7.19 16.68 -7.33
N ALA A 106 -6.73 16.26 -6.16
CA ALA A 106 -5.32 15.88 -5.97
C ALA A 106 -4.96 14.64 -6.81
N GLU A 107 -5.86 13.65 -6.87
CA GLU A 107 -5.68 12.44 -7.70
C GLU A 107 -5.74 12.78 -9.19
N LEU A 108 -6.73 13.57 -9.62
CA LEU A 108 -6.84 14.04 -11.00
C LEU A 108 -5.57 14.80 -11.44
N THR A 109 -5.06 15.69 -10.59
CA THR A 109 -3.84 16.46 -10.87
C THR A 109 -2.64 15.53 -11.00
N ALA A 110 -2.47 14.57 -10.07
CA ALA A 110 -1.38 13.59 -10.15
C ALA A 110 -1.48 12.75 -11.43
N GLU A 111 -2.67 12.28 -11.79
CA GLU A 111 -2.89 11.52 -13.02
C GLU A 111 -2.50 12.33 -14.26
N LEU A 112 -2.93 13.59 -14.34
CA LEU A 112 -2.63 14.44 -15.48
C LEU A 112 -1.16 14.85 -15.59
N MET A 113 -0.42 14.90 -14.48
CA MET A 113 1.03 15.09 -14.50
C MET A 113 1.77 13.92 -15.15
N ASN A 114 1.18 12.70 -15.18
CA ASN A 114 1.70 11.58 -15.97
C ASN A 114 1.37 11.71 -17.47
N ARG A 115 0.51 12.65 -17.89
CA ARG A 115 -0.06 12.73 -19.25
C ARG A 115 0.48 13.89 -20.07
N GLY A 116 1.75 14.20 -19.87
CA GLY A 116 2.48 15.17 -20.68
C GLY A 116 3.03 16.32 -19.87
N ALA A 117 4.24 16.72 -20.23
CA ALA A 117 5.03 17.70 -19.53
C ALA A 117 5.99 18.40 -20.50
N GLY A 118 6.24 19.69 -20.27
CA GLY A 118 7.01 20.54 -21.18
C GLY A 118 6.47 20.45 -22.61
N ASN A 119 7.36 20.11 -23.54
CA ASN A 119 7.03 19.95 -24.95
C ASN A 119 6.51 18.55 -25.34
N ARG A 120 6.45 17.59 -24.41
CA ARG A 120 6.01 16.21 -24.66
C ARG A 120 4.54 16.05 -24.30
N ASP A 121 3.70 15.66 -25.26
CA ASP A 121 2.35 15.18 -24.96
C ASP A 121 2.39 13.83 -24.19
N ALA A 122 1.22 13.26 -23.89
CA ALA A 122 1.12 12.03 -23.10
C ALA A 122 1.91 10.87 -23.74
N LEU A 123 1.80 10.68 -25.06
CA LEU A 123 2.48 9.60 -25.77
C LEU A 123 3.98 9.85 -25.83
N ALA A 124 4.39 11.05 -26.21
CA ALA A 124 5.81 11.40 -26.30
C ALA A 124 6.53 11.34 -24.92
N LEU A 125 5.83 11.65 -23.83
CA LEU A 125 6.38 11.51 -22.49
C LEU A 125 6.56 10.03 -22.12
N ALA A 126 5.55 9.20 -22.38
CA ALA A 126 5.63 7.76 -22.14
C ALA A 126 6.76 7.10 -22.96
N GLU A 127 6.84 7.40 -24.26
CA GLU A 127 7.89 6.89 -25.14
C GLU A 127 9.29 7.33 -24.70
N ALA A 128 9.44 8.58 -24.22
CA ALA A 128 10.71 9.07 -23.70
C ALA A 128 11.15 8.34 -22.42
N VAL A 129 10.22 8.01 -21.53
CA VAL A 129 10.50 7.21 -20.32
C VAL A 129 10.85 5.76 -20.69
N ASP A 130 10.05 5.14 -21.57
CA ASP A 130 10.23 3.75 -22.00
C ASP A 130 11.54 3.53 -22.76
N ALA A 131 11.94 4.48 -23.61
CA ALA A 131 13.19 4.41 -24.37
C ALA A 131 14.44 4.31 -23.46
N LEU A 132 14.36 4.84 -22.24
CA LEU A 132 15.42 4.77 -21.24
C LEU A 132 15.34 3.50 -20.38
N GLY A 133 14.29 2.69 -20.53
CA GLY A 133 13.94 1.64 -19.56
C GLY A 133 13.69 2.20 -18.16
N ALA A 134 13.27 3.47 -18.08
CA ALA A 134 13.02 4.18 -16.84
C ALA A 134 11.58 3.96 -16.36
N SER A 135 11.28 4.44 -15.16
CA SER A 135 9.90 4.50 -14.66
C SER A 135 9.59 5.91 -14.17
N LEU A 136 8.44 6.42 -14.57
CA LEU A 136 7.83 7.64 -14.05
C LEU A 136 6.55 7.27 -13.29
N ARG A 137 6.36 7.85 -12.11
CA ARG A 137 5.12 7.73 -11.35
C ARG A 137 4.82 9.03 -10.63
N VAL A 138 3.66 9.61 -10.91
CA VAL A 138 3.06 10.65 -10.09
C VAL A 138 1.92 10.05 -9.25
N SER A 139 1.87 10.39 -7.96
CA SER A 139 0.81 9.88 -7.07
C SER A 139 0.36 10.92 -6.05
N ALA A 140 -0.90 10.80 -5.64
CA ALA A 140 -1.48 11.60 -4.56
C ALA A 140 -1.83 10.72 -3.36
N GLY A 141 -1.35 11.14 -2.19
CA GLY A 141 -1.73 10.62 -0.89
C GLY A 141 -2.54 11.62 -0.08
N TRP A 142 -2.82 11.27 1.17
CA TRP A 142 -3.52 12.17 2.10
C TRP A 142 -2.74 13.43 2.42
N ASP A 143 -1.47 13.28 2.74
CA ASP A 143 -0.65 14.39 3.28
C ASP A 143 0.48 14.80 2.33
N SER A 144 0.56 14.17 1.16
CA SER A 144 1.63 14.42 0.20
C SER A 144 1.24 13.99 -1.21
N MET A 145 1.82 14.65 -2.21
CA MET A 145 1.89 14.16 -3.59
C MET A 145 3.36 13.95 -3.94
N SER A 146 3.65 13.02 -4.85
CA SER A 146 5.02 12.71 -5.23
C SER A 146 5.16 12.49 -6.73
N VAL A 147 6.24 13.02 -7.31
CA VAL A 147 6.74 12.66 -8.64
C VAL A 147 8.00 11.82 -8.43
N ALA A 148 7.97 10.56 -8.89
CA ALA A 148 9.09 9.64 -8.78
C ALA A 148 9.58 9.24 -10.17
N VAL A 149 10.88 9.33 -10.39
CA VAL A 149 11.58 8.92 -11.61
C VAL A 149 12.75 8.02 -11.22
N SER A 150 12.90 6.88 -11.87
CA SER A 150 14.08 6.02 -11.67
C SER A 150 14.53 5.36 -12.96
N GLY A 151 15.82 5.08 -13.06
CA GLY A 151 16.43 4.48 -14.24
C GLY A 151 17.92 4.22 -14.02
N LEU A 152 18.67 4.05 -15.10
CA LEU A 152 20.11 3.82 -15.03
C LEU A 152 20.87 5.13 -14.76
N SER A 153 21.94 5.06 -13.96
CA SER A 153 22.70 6.26 -13.56
C SER A 153 23.40 6.97 -14.72
N ARG A 154 23.68 6.26 -15.83
CA ARG A 154 24.22 6.87 -17.05
C ARG A 154 23.24 7.84 -17.74
N ASP A 155 21.94 7.67 -17.49
CA ASP A 155 20.85 8.42 -18.11
C ASP A 155 20.34 9.55 -17.19
N LEU A 156 21.08 9.83 -16.11
CA LEU A 156 20.68 10.72 -15.02
C LEU A 156 20.25 12.12 -15.47
N ASP A 157 20.94 12.71 -16.45
CA ASP A 157 20.56 14.02 -16.99
C ASP A 157 19.17 14.00 -17.64
N PHE A 158 18.85 12.94 -18.41
CA PHE A 158 17.52 12.79 -19.00
C PHE A 158 16.44 12.51 -17.94
N LEU A 159 16.76 11.72 -16.91
CA LEU A 159 15.83 11.49 -15.80
C LEU A 159 15.53 12.80 -15.05
N LEU A 160 16.53 13.67 -14.89
CA LEU A 160 16.36 14.99 -14.31
C LEU A 160 15.53 15.91 -15.20
N ASP A 161 15.72 15.88 -16.52
CA ASP A 161 14.90 16.65 -17.46
C ASP A 161 13.43 16.23 -17.38
N ILE A 162 13.14 14.92 -17.34
CA ILE A 162 11.78 14.39 -17.17
C ILE A 162 11.19 14.84 -15.84
N LEU A 163 11.96 14.72 -14.75
CA LEU A 163 11.50 15.15 -13.42
C LEU A 163 11.18 16.65 -13.42
N ASP A 164 12.04 17.48 -14.00
CA ASP A 164 11.88 18.93 -14.02
C ASP A 164 10.64 19.35 -14.83
N ASP A 165 10.49 18.78 -16.03
CA ASP A 165 9.32 19.02 -16.88
C ASP A 165 8.03 18.64 -16.16
N VAL A 166 7.96 17.43 -15.56
CA VAL A 166 6.75 16.94 -14.89
C VAL A 166 6.42 17.77 -13.66
N VAL A 167 7.43 18.21 -12.91
CA VAL A 167 7.23 19.00 -11.68
C VAL A 167 6.83 20.44 -11.99
N ARG A 168 7.49 21.10 -12.95
CA ARG A 168 7.31 22.54 -13.19
C ARG A 168 6.38 22.89 -14.34
N ALA A 169 6.32 22.05 -15.36
CA ALA A 169 5.63 22.33 -16.61
C ALA A 169 4.68 21.20 -17.07
N PRO A 170 3.83 20.60 -16.19
CA PRO A 170 2.82 19.67 -16.66
C PRO A 170 1.85 20.35 -17.63
N ARG A 171 1.49 19.65 -18.71
CA ARG A 171 0.77 20.27 -19.84
C ARG A 171 -0.70 20.54 -19.53
N PHE A 172 -1.34 19.62 -18.80
CA PHE A 172 -2.79 19.65 -18.52
C PHE A 172 -3.63 19.95 -19.77
N ALA A 173 -3.35 19.23 -20.86
CA ALA A 173 -4.05 19.43 -22.13
C ALA A 173 -5.57 19.19 -21.94
N PRO A 174 -6.46 20.05 -22.46
CA PRO A 174 -7.91 19.94 -22.22
C PRO A 174 -8.47 18.55 -22.52
N VAL A 175 -8.03 17.92 -23.62
CA VAL A 175 -8.45 16.57 -24.01
C VAL A 175 -8.06 15.51 -22.96
N GLU A 176 -6.89 15.63 -22.35
CA GLU A 176 -6.43 14.71 -21.31
C GLU A 176 -7.15 14.96 -20.00
N VAL A 177 -7.49 16.21 -19.66
CA VAL A 177 -8.30 16.58 -18.48
C VAL A 177 -9.66 15.91 -18.55
N GLU A 178 -10.36 16.06 -19.68
CA GLU A 178 -11.68 15.46 -19.89
C GLU A 178 -11.63 13.93 -19.83
N LYS A 179 -10.60 13.33 -20.44
CA LYS A 179 -10.38 11.88 -20.43
C LYS A 179 -10.10 11.36 -19.03
N ALA A 180 -9.14 11.94 -18.31
CA ALA A 180 -8.78 11.53 -16.96
C ALA A 180 -9.95 11.71 -15.98
N ARG A 181 -10.73 12.79 -16.09
CA ARG A 181 -11.94 12.99 -15.27
C ARG A 181 -12.99 11.92 -15.56
N SER A 182 -13.19 11.57 -16.83
CA SER A 182 -14.13 10.51 -17.24
C SER A 182 -13.70 9.13 -16.72
N GLU A 183 -12.40 8.82 -16.79
CA GLU A 183 -11.84 7.57 -16.26
C GLU A 183 -11.94 7.51 -14.72
N GLN A 184 -11.71 8.63 -14.02
CA GLN A 184 -11.89 8.72 -12.59
C GLN A 184 -13.35 8.50 -12.19
N LEU A 185 -14.31 9.07 -12.92
CA LEU A 185 -15.74 8.83 -12.71
C LEU A 185 -16.12 7.37 -12.92
N ALA A 186 -15.61 6.74 -13.99
CA ALA A 186 -15.81 5.31 -14.24
C ALA A 186 -15.19 4.44 -13.12
N GLY A 187 -14.03 4.83 -12.61
CA GLY A 187 -13.40 4.17 -11.46
C GLY A 187 -14.22 4.28 -10.18
N LEU A 188 -14.84 5.43 -9.93
CA LEU A 188 -15.76 5.63 -8.80
C LEU A 188 -17.04 4.79 -8.94
N GLU A 189 -17.57 4.65 -10.16
CA GLU A 189 -18.71 3.78 -10.43
C GLU A 189 -18.34 2.31 -10.17
N ALA A 190 -17.23 1.84 -10.74
CA ALA A 190 -16.72 0.48 -10.53
C ALA A 190 -16.41 0.19 -9.05
N ALA A 191 -15.99 1.18 -8.27
CA ALA A 191 -15.74 1.02 -6.83
C ALA A 191 -17.00 0.66 -6.02
N ASN A 192 -18.21 0.95 -6.52
CA ASN A 192 -19.47 0.54 -5.88
C ASN A 192 -19.69 -0.97 -5.92
N ASP A 193 -19.06 -1.66 -6.88
CA ASP A 193 -19.10 -3.13 -6.98
C ASP A 193 -18.01 -3.81 -6.15
N ASN A 194 -17.07 -3.04 -5.59
CA ASN A 194 -16.06 -3.57 -4.69
C ASN A 194 -16.50 -3.41 -3.22
N PRO A 195 -16.86 -4.50 -2.51
CA PRO A 195 -17.36 -4.41 -1.14
C PRO A 195 -16.33 -3.87 -0.14
N ALA A 196 -15.03 -4.05 -0.43
CA ALA A 196 -13.96 -3.54 0.42
C ALA A 196 -13.81 -2.02 0.31
N GLU A 197 -13.95 -1.46 -0.89
CA GLU A 197 -13.91 -0.01 -1.10
C GLU A 197 -15.19 0.66 -0.59
N LEU A 198 -16.35 0.03 -0.84
CA LEU A 198 -17.64 0.48 -0.33
C LEU A 198 -17.62 0.65 1.20
N ILE A 199 -17.32 -0.43 1.95
CA ILE A 199 -17.33 -0.35 3.42
C ILE A 199 -16.25 0.60 3.96
N ARG A 200 -15.11 0.72 3.27
CA ARG A 200 -14.05 1.66 3.65
C ARG A 200 -14.53 3.11 3.49
N ARG A 201 -15.18 3.45 2.38
CA ARG A 201 -15.76 4.77 2.14
C ARG A 201 -16.76 5.12 3.24
N GLU A 202 -17.75 4.26 3.48
CA GLU A 202 -18.78 4.50 4.49
C GLU A 202 -18.17 4.64 5.91
N ALA A 203 -17.24 3.74 6.28
CA ALA A 203 -16.59 3.80 7.58
C ALA A 203 -15.76 5.06 7.78
N MET A 204 -15.05 5.55 6.76
CA MET A 204 -14.27 6.78 6.88
C MET A 204 -15.16 8.01 6.96
N ALA A 205 -16.26 8.07 6.19
CA ALA A 205 -17.23 9.16 6.28
C ALA A 205 -17.87 9.26 7.67
N ILE A 206 -18.15 8.10 8.31
CA ILE A 206 -18.65 8.06 9.69
C ILE A 206 -17.58 8.45 10.70
N LEU A 207 -16.34 8.00 10.50
CA LEU A 207 -15.24 8.23 11.44
C LEU A 207 -14.72 9.67 11.39
N TYR A 208 -14.80 10.32 10.23
CA TYR A 208 -14.32 11.68 9.98
C TYR A 208 -15.42 12.53 9.31
N PRO A 209 -16.55 12.79 10.00
CA PRO A 209 -17.64 13.60 9.47
C PRO A 209 -17.12 15.01 9.13
N GLU A 210 -17.50 15.51 7.96
CA GLU A 210 -17.13 16.85 7.43
C GLU A 210 -15.62 17.10 7.26
N HIS A 211 -14.77 16.15 7.65
CA HIS A 211 -13.34 16.27 7.61
C HIS A 211 -12.77 15.62 6.34
N ARG A 212 -11.68 16.19 5.82
CA ARG A 212 -11.06 15.79 4.54
C ARG A 212 -10.69 14.29 4.49
N TYR A 213 -10.33 13.69 5.62
CA TYR A 213 -10.04 12.25 5.73
C TYR A 213 -11.26 11.32 5.62
N GLY A 214 -12.48 11.86 5.71
CA GLY A 214 -13.73 11.11 5.57
C GLY A 214 -14.17 10.93 4.12
N VAL A 215 -13.65 11.73 3.20
CA VAL A 215 -13.88 11.60 1.76
C VAL A 215 -12.82 10.67 1.17
N PRO A 216 -13.05 9.93 0.07
CA PRO A 216 -11.98 9.22 -0.63
C PRO A 216 -10.99 10.17 -1.32
N ILE A 217 -9.72 9.74 -1.49
CA ILE A 217 -8.72 10.49 -2.30
C ILE A 217 -9.23 10.69 -3.74
N SER A 218 -9.90 9.67 -4.27
CA SER A 218 -10.54 9.64 -5.59
C SER A 218 -11.74 10.56 -5.71
N GLY A 219 -12.18 11.19 -4.61
CA GLY A 219 -13.36 12.04 -4.58
C GLY A 219 -14.67 11.27 -4.57
N LEU A 220 -15.73 12.01 -4.89
CA LEU A 220 -17.09 11.53 -5.03
C LEU A 220 -17.60 11.88 -6.43
N PRO A 221 -18.58 11.16 -6.99
CA PRO A 221 -19.11 11.47 -8.31
C PRO A 221 -19.57 12.93 -8.46
N GLU A 222 -20.21 13.50 -7.42
CA GLU A 222 -20.64 14.90 -7.43
C GLU A 222 -19.48 15.90 -7.46
N THR A 223 -18.37 15.63 -6.75
CA THR A 223 -17.22 16.54 -6.72
C THR A 223 -16.37 16.40 -7.96
N VAL A 224 -16.16 15.18 -8.46
CA VAL A 224 -15.33 14.93 -9.65
C VAL A 224 -15.95 15.52 -10.91
N LYS A 225 -17.29 15.49 -11.02
CA LYS A 225 -18.01 16.08 -12.18
C LYS A 225 -17.78 17.58 -12.36
N THR A 226 -17.46 18.31 -11.29
CA THR A 226 -17.27 19.77 -11.33
C THR A 226 -15.81 20.17 -11.54
N LEU A 227 -14.87 19.22 -11.53
CA LEU A 227 -13.45 19.50 -11.71
C LEU A 227 -13.14 19.83 -13.17
N ASP A 228 -12.32 20.86 -13.35
CA ASP A 228 -11.88 21.36 -14.65
C ASP A 228 -10.37 21.60 -14.68
N GLU A 229 -9.88 22.02 -15.85
CA GLU A 229 -8.46 22.32 -16.07
C GLU A 229 -7.96 23.45 -15.15
N ALA A 230 -8.78 24.48 -14.92
CA ALA A 230 -8.41 25.61 -14.07
C ALA A 230 -8.15 25.14 -12.63
N ALA A 231 -9.03 24.30 -12.09
CA ALA A 231 -8.87 23.70 -10.77
C ALA A 231 -7.58 22.88 -10.65
N VAL A 232 -7.23 22.11 -11.68
CA VAL A 232 -5.99 21.31 -11.72
C VAL A 232 -4.75 22.21 -11.75
N ARG A 233 -4.75 23.23 -12.60
CA ARG A 233 -3.66 24.22 -12.67
C ARG A 233 -3.49 24.97 -11.36
N ASP A 234 -4.59 25.35 -10.72
CA ASP A 234 -4.57 26.04 -9.43
C ASP A 234 -4.00 25.18 -8.31
N LEU A 235 -4.40 23.90 -8.26
CA LEU A 235 -3.82 22.97 -7.28
C LEU A 235 -2.33 22.78 -7.53
N HIS A 236 -1.92 22.58 -8.79
CA HIS A 236 -0.50 22.41 -9.13
C HIS A 236 0.33 23.63 -8.71
N ARG A 237 -0.08 24.83 -9.10
CA ARG A 237 0.57 26.10 -8.70
C ARG A 237 0.62 26.27 -7.19
N GLY A 238 -0.44 25.85 -6.49
CA GLY A 238 -0.51 25.96 -5.03
C GLY A 238 0.33 24.93 -4.30
N PHE A 239 0.54 23.73 -4.83
CA PHE A 239 1.18 22.63 -4.09
C PHE A 239 2.64 22.41 -4.47
N PHE A 240 2.98 22.57 -5.75
CA PHE A 240 4.33 22.35 -6.29
C PHE A 240 5.16 23.62 -6.16
N LEU A 241 5.61 23.86 -4.93
CA LEU A 241 6.45 24.98 -4.54
C LEU A 241 7.75 24.45 -3.93
N PRO A 242 8.92 25.10 -4.16
CA PRO A 242 10.21 24.65 -3.65
C PRO A 242 10.22 24.54 -2.12
N GLY A 243 9.70 25.57 -1.42
CA GLY A 243 9.56 25.57 0.03
C GLY A 243 8.64 24.48 0.59
N ASN A 244 7.73 23.92 -0.22
CA ASN A 244 6.83 22.83 0.15
C ASN A 244 7.34 21.43 -0.25
N ALA A 245 8.48 21.36 -0.94
CA ALA A 245 8.97 20.13 -1.54
C ALA A 245 10.20 19.55 -0.80
N ILE A 246 10.37 18.24 -0.94
CA ILE A 246 11.58 17.51 -0.59
C ILE A 246 11.97 16.65 -1.79
N LEU A 247 13.17 16.85 -2.32
CA LEU A 247 13.76 15.98 -3.33
C LEU A 247 14.62 14.92 -2.66
N SER A 248 14.18 13.67 -2.73
CA SER A 248 14.92 12.51 -2.24
C SER A 248 15.62 11.79 -3.39
N VAL A 249 16.87 11.43 -3.17
CA VAL A 249 17.74 10.80 -4.16
C VAL A 249 18.40 9.60 -3.51
N SER A 250 18.36 8.45 -4.18
CA SER A 250 19.14 7.28 -3.77
C SER A 250 19.70 6.51 -4.96
N GLY A 251 20.96 6.10 -4.90
CA GLY A 251 21.57 5.24 -5.91
C GLY A 251 23.01 5.61 -6.26
N ASP A 252 23.45 5.18 -7.44
CA ASP A 252 24.81 5.37 -7.94
C ASP A 252 25.02 6.82 -8.39
N VAL A 253 25.30 7.69 -7.42
CA VAL A 253 25.56 9.14 -7.55
C VAL A 253 26.64 9.58 -6.56
N ILE A 254 27.43 10.59 -6.91
CA ILE A 254 28.40 11.20 -5.98
C ILE A 254 27.74 12.41 -5.29
N PRO A 255 27.54 12.41 -3.96
CA PRO A 255 26.72 13.41 -3.27
C PRO A 255 27.10 14.87 -3.54
N ALA A 256 28.38 15.21 -3.44
CA ALA A 256 28.85 16.59 -3.60
C ALA A 256 28.66 17.10 -5.03
N ALA A 257 29.04 16.30 -6.03
CA ALA A 257 28.87 16.66 -7.44
C ALA A 257 27.38 16.74 -7.81
N PHE A 258 26.58 15.79 -7.34
CA PHE A 258 25.16 15.75 -7.66
C PHE A 258 24.38 16.88 -6.98
N LEU A 259 24.77 17.28 -5.76
CA LEU A 259 24.18 18.44 -5.10
C LEU A 259 24.41 19.73 -5.91
N ALA A 260 25.59 19.90 -6.52
CA ALA A 260 25.85 21.04 -7.41
C ALA A 260 24.92 21.02 -8.63
N THR A 261 24.74 19.85 -9.26
CA THR A 261 23.78 19.65 -10.37
C THR A 261 22.35 20.01 -9.96
N LEU A 262 21.89 19.51 -8.81
CA LEU A 262 20.56 19.81 -8.28
C LEU A 262 20.38 21.28 -7.93
N THR A 263 21.42 21.92 -7.39
CA THR A 263 21.40 23.35 -7.08
C THR A 263 21.30 24.18 -8.36
N SER A 264 22.07 23.82 -9.40
CA SER A 264 22.00 24.50 -10.70
C SER A 264 20.65 24.32 -11.39
N ARG A 265 20.03 23.15 -11.27
CA ARG A 265 18.76 22.85 -11.93
C ARG A 265 17.57 23.40 -11.16
N PHE A 266 17.53 23.24 -9.84
CA PHE A 266 16.37 23.58 -9.00
C PHE A 266 16.52 24.87 -8.21
N GLY A 267 17.68 25.54 -8.22
CA GLY A 267 17.91 26.75 -7.44
C GLY A 267 17.11 27.97 -7.92
N ASP A 268 16.74 28.00 -9.21
CA ASP A 268 15.92 29.05 -9.80
C ASP A 268 14.41 28.77 -9.71
N TRP A 269 14.01 27.60 -9.20
CA TRP A 269 12.62 27.27 -9.03
C TRP A 269 12.00 28.24 -8.04
N SER A 270 11.04 29.05 -8.51
CA SER A 270 10.33 30.04 -7.71
C SER A 270 8.88 29.64 -7.52
N ALA A 271 8.27 30.14 -6.44
CA ALA A 271 6.84 29.99 -6.20
C ALA A 271 5.95 30.87 -7.11
N GLY A 272 6.56 31.62 -8.04
CA GLY A 272 5.87 32.58 -8.88
C GLY A 272 5.03 33.59 -8.07
N ALA A 273 3.90 34.03 -8.63
CA ALA A 273 2.97 34.94 -7.97
C ALA A 273 2.31 34.39 -6.68
N GLY A 274 2.52 33.10 -6.37
CA GLY A 274 2.06 32.46 -5.14
C GLY A 274 2.91 32.79 -3.91
N GLY A 275 4.10 33.39 -4.05
CA GLY A 275 4.98 33.76 -2.93
C GLY A 275 5.38 32.57 -2.03
N ASP A 276 5.98 32.85 -0.87
CA ASP A 276 6.32 31.85 0.17
C ASP A 276 5.07 31.23 0.85
N LEU A 277 3.90 31.26 0.21
CA LEU A 277 2.68 30.71 0.76
C LEU A 277 2.86 29.20 0.97
N GLN A 278 3.02 28.83 2.23
CA GLN A 278 2.99 27.44 2.62
C GLN A 278 1.55 26.92 2.42
N PRO A 279 1.33 25.86 1.62
CA PRO A 279 -0.03 25.42 1.35
C PRO A 279 -0.71 25.00 2.64
N ALA A 280 -2.02 25.24 2.72
CA ALA A 280 -2.79 24.84 3.90
C ALA A 280 -2.61 23.33 4.15
N GLY A 281 -2.09 22.97 5.32
CA GLY A 281 -1.98 21.58 5.74
C GLY A 281 -3.36 20.96 5.97
N THR A 282 -3.38 19.67 6.32
CA THR A 282 -4.63 19.04 6.73
C THR A 282 -5.13 19.66 8.06
N PRO A 283 -6.40 20.11 8.12
CA PRO A 283 -6.98 20.58 9.37
C PRO A 283 -6.98 19.46 10.41
N PRO A 284 -6.98 19.76 11.71
CA PRO A 284 -7.19 18.71 12.71
C PRO A 284 -8.57 18.07 12.50
N PRO A 285 -8.69 16.74 12.58
CA PRO A 285 -10.00 16.09 12.59
C PRO A 285 -10.78 16.52 13.84
N PRO A 286 -12.12 16.52 13.77
CA PRO A 286 -12.92 16.65 14.98
C PRO A 286 -12.50 15.55 15.97
N ALA A 287 -12.29 15.91 17.24
CA ALA A 287 -11.96 14.94 18.26
C ALA A 287 -13.14 13.98 18.43
N ILE A 288 -13.02 12.77 17.90
CA ILE A 288 -14.07 11.77 17.98
C ILE A 288 -13.55 10.64 18.85
N THR A 289 -13.99 10.65 20.11
CA THR A 289 -14.14 9.40 20.84
C THR A 289 -15.55 8.89 20.51
N PRO A 290 -15.70 7.79 19.75
CA PRO A 290 -17.02 7.23 19.52
C PRO A 290 -17.69 6.99 20.87
N THR A 291 -18.86 7.59 21.11
CA THR A 291 -19.58 7.49 22.39
C THR A 291 -20.12 6.07 22.66
N GLY A 292 -20.06 5.20 21.66
CA GLY A 292 -20.42 3.80 21.75
C GLY A 292 -20.09 3.06 20.45
N ARG A 293 -20.39 1.76 20.42
CA ARG A 293 -20.25 0.95 19.21
C ARG A 293 -21.38 1.30 18.24
N ARG A 294 -21.02 1.71 17.03
CA ARG A 294 -21.97 1.91 15.93
C ARG A 294 -21.79 0.77 14.92
N ILE A 295 -22.88 0.08 14.61
CA ILE A 295 -22.91 -0.94 13.54
C ILE A 295 -23.61 -0.30 12.35
N VAL A 296 -22.95 -0.33 11.20
CA VAL A 296 -23.52 0.11 9.92
C VAL A 296 -23.47 -1.04 8.95
N ILE A 297 -24.58 -1.29 8.27
CA ILE A 297 -24.73 -2.34 7.28
C ILE A 297 -24.88 -1.63 5.93
N ALA A 298 -23.89 -1.82 5.06
CA ALA A 298 -24.02 -1.49 3.65
C ALA A 298 -24.67 -2.70 2.95
N ASP A 299 -25.89 -2.54 2.46
CA ASP A 299 -26.66 -3.64 1.90
C ASP A 299 -26.13 -4.02 0.50
N LYS A 300 -25.78 -5.30 0.35
CA LYS A 300 -25.30 -5.93 -0.88
C LYS A 300 -25.78 -7.39 -0.89
N PRO A 301 -27.08 -7.62 -1.13
CA PRO A 301 -27.72 -8.93 -0.96
C PRO A 301 -27.24 -9.97 -1.99
N ASP A 302 -26.55 -9.52 -3.04
CA ASP A 302 -25.90 -10.34 -4.07
C ASP A 302 -24.61 -11.03 -3.58
N LEU A 303 -24.09 -10.68 -2.40
CA LEU A 303 -22.85 -11.23 -1.86
C LEU A 303 -23.09 -12.43 -0.92
N ASN A 304 -22.37 -13.52 -1.17
CA ASN A 304 -22.35 -14.70 -0.28
C ASN A 304 -21.40 -14.55 0.93
N GLN A 305 -20.62 -13.47 0.96
CA GLN A 305 -19.69 -13.13 2.03
C GLN A 305 -19.97 -11.73 2.58
N ALA A 306 -19.97 -11.58 3.89
CA ALA A 306 -20.00 -10.29 4.54
C ALA A 306 -18.57 -9.74 4.64
N ARG A 307 -18.36 -8.53 4.12
CA ARG A 307 -17.13 -7.77 4.38
C ARG A 307 -17.28 -7.04 5.71
N ILE A 308 -16.28 -7.18 6.58
CA ILE A 308 -16.28 -6.60 7.92
C ILE A 308 -15.12 -5.62 8.04
N LEU A 309 -15.41 -4.41 8.52
CA LEU A 309 -14.45 -3.37 8.84
C LEU A 309 -14.80 -2.77 10.21
N ILE A 310 -13.90 -2.94 11.18
CA ILE A 310 -13.93 -2.20 12.45
C ILE A 310 -12.95 -1.04 12.29
N ALA A 311 -13.39 0.18 12.59
CA ALA A 311 -12.57 1.38 12.49
C ALA A 311 -12.65 2.20 13.77
N HIS A 312 -11.52 2.80 14.15
CA HIS A 312 -11.39 3.70 15.28
C HIS A 312 -10.40 4.82 14.92
N GLU A 313 -10.49 5.98 15.56
CA GLU A 313 -9.45 7.00 15.42
C GLU A 313 -8.12 6.44 15.97
N GLY A 314 -7.07 6.50 15.16
CA GLY A 314 -5.75 6.03 15.53
C GLY A 314 -4.89 7.16 16.06
N ILE A 315 -3.65 7.24 15.57
CA ILE A 315 -2.67 8.23 15.98
C ILE A 315 -2.09 8.95 14.76
N ALA A 316 -1.59 10.16 14.98
CA ALA A 316 -0.84 10.88 13.97
C ALA A 316 0.55 10.24 13.76
N ARG A 317 1.16 10.52 12.62
CA ARG A 317 2.53 10.08 12.29
C ARG A 317 3.57 10.59 13.29
N THR A 318 3.33 11.77 13.84
CA THR A 318 4.20 12.46 14.81
C THR A 318 3.96 12.04 16.25
N ASP A 319 2.95 11.21 16.53
CA ASP A 319 2.65 10.76 17.90
C ASP A 319 3.85 9.97 18.47
N PRO A 320 4.34 10.29 19.68
CA PRO A 320 5.49 9.61 20.28
C PRO A 320 5.25 8.11 20.48
N ARG A 321 3.99 7.66 20.55
CA ARG A 321 3.59 6.25 20.68
C ARG A 321 3.62 5.51 19.35
N ARG A 322 4.04 6.12 18.23
CA ARG A 322 4.00 5.49 16.88
C ARG A 322 4.71 4.14 16.78
N VAL A 323 5.78 3.94 17.55
CA VAL A 323 6.55 2.70 17.58
C VAL A 323 5.80 1.67 18.40
N THR A 324 5.34 2.05 19.60
CA THR A 324 4.49 1.22 20.47
C THR A 324 3.23 0.75 19.75
N ALA A 325 2.52 1.64 19.06
CA ALA A 325 1.33 1.28 18.27
C ALA A 325 1.66 0.33 17.11
N SER A 326 2.84 0.46 16.50
CA SER A 326 3.30 -0.47 15.46
C SER A 326 3.61 -1.87 16.03
N LEU A 327 4.24 -1.95 17.20
CA LEU A 327 4.49 -3.21 17.89
C LEU A 327 3.18 -3.86 18.33
N LEU A 328 2.27 -3.09 18.93
CA LEU A 328 0.91 -3.53 19.27
C LEU A 328 0.21 -4.14 18.05
N ASN A 329 0.24 -3.42 16.92
CA ASN A 329 -0.40 -3.88 15.70
C ASN A 329 0.24 -5.14 15.14
N ALA A 330 1.57 -5.28 15.19
CA ALA A 330 2.28 -6.45 14.71
C ALA A 330 1.72 -7.73 15.35
N THR A 331 1.62 -7.77 16.69
CA THR A 331 1.03 -8.90 17.43
C THR A 331 -0.45 -9.08 17.14
N LEU A 332 -1.24 -8.00 17.06
CA LEU A 332 -2.69 -8.09 16.89
C LEU A 332 -3.08 -8.67 15.53
N GLY A 333 -2.66 -8.03 14.44
CA GLY A 333 -3.11 -8.35 13.08
C GLY A 333 -2.20 -7.83 11.97
N GLY A 334 -1.00 -7.36 12.31
CA GLY A 334 -0.08 -6.68 11.40
C GLY A 334 1.04 -7.56 10.84
N SER A 335 1.37 -8.68 11.49
CA SER A 335 2.44 -9.61 11.08
C SER A 335 1.98 -10.75 10.15
N GLY A 336 0.72 -10.75 9.72
CA GLY A 336 0.15 -11.84 8.91
C GLY A 336 -0.10 -13.09 9.75
N PHE A 337 0.39 -14.26 9.30
CA PHE A 337 0.03 -15.57 9.88
C PHE A 337 0.40 -15.76 11.35
N SER A 338 1.40 -15.04 11.87
CA SER A 338 1.80 -15.11 13.28
C SER A 338 0.95 -14.21 14.20
N SER A 339 0.06 -13.39 13.65
CA SER A 339 -0.75 -12.46 14.44
C SER A 339 -1.92 -13.17 15.14
N ARG A 340 -2.34 -12.64 16.29
CA ARG A 340 -3.44 -13.19 17.10
C ARG A 340 -4.73 -13.33 16.32
N LEU A 341 -5.10 -12.30 15.55
CA LEU A 341 -6.32 -12.33 14.75
C LEU A 341 -6.28 -13.45 13.69
N MET A 342 -5.15 -13.67 13.02
CA MET A 342 -5.02 -14.77 12.06
C MET A 342 -5.09 -16.13 12.76
N ALA A 343 -4.39 -16.32 13.88
CA ALA A 343 -4.46 -17.56 14.65
C ALA A 343 -5.91 -17.88 15.05
N LYS A 344 -6.61 -16.91 15.64
CA LYS A 344 -7.97 -17.08 16.16
C LYS A 344 -9.01 -17.26 15.06
N LEU A 345 -9.14 -16.30 14.14
CA LEU A 345 -10.24 -16.33 13.18
C LEU A 345 -9.98 -17.28 12.01
N ARG A 346 -8.72 -17.44 11.58
CA ARG A 346 -8.38 -18.29 10.43
C ARG A 346 -7.96 -19.69 10.87
N SER A 347 -6.93 -19.82 11.71
CA SER A 347 -6.32 -21.12 12.00
C SER A 347 -7.17 -21.99 12.94
N GLU A 348 -7.70 -21.41 14.01
CA GLU A 348 -8.51 -22.13 14.99
C GLU A 348 -9.96 -22.31 14.51
N GLU A 349 -10.58 -21.24 14.00
CA GLU A 349 -12.03 -21.24 13.74
C GLU A 349 -12.46 -21.32 12.27
N GLY A 350 -11.53 -21.16 11.32
CA GLY A 350 -11.84 -21.26 9.89
C GLY A 350 -12.88 -20.24 9.39
N LEU A 351 -13.08 -19.12 10.08
CA LEU A 351 -14.10 -18.11 9.75
C LEU A 351 -13.70 -17.26 8.55
N THR A 352 -12.40 -17.11 8.30
CA THR A 352 -11.90 -16.26 7.22
C THR A 352 -10.62 -16.83 6.60
N TYR A 353 -10.40 -16.49 5.33
CA TYR A 353 -9.08 -16.64 4.71
C TYR A 353 -8.13 -15.50 5.08
N GLY A 354 -8.62 -14.36 5.57
CA GLY A 354 -7.72 -13.26 5.90
C GLY A 354 -8.34 -12.24 6.83
N VAL A 355 -7.58 -11.91 7.86
CA VAL A 355 -7.84 -10.78 8.75
C VAL A 355 -6.57 -9.99 8.93
N ARG A 356 -6.68 -8.67 8.90
CA ARG A 356 -5.55 -7.76 9.12
C ARG A 356 -5.97 -6.57 9.96
N SER A 357 -5.03 -6.03 10.72
CA SER A 357 -5.17 -4.75 11.40
C SER A 357 -4.06 -3.78 11.02
N GLY A 358 -4.34 -2.48 11.12
CA GLY A 358 -3.33 -1.48 10.81
C GLY A 358 -3.68 -0.08 11.29
N PHE A 359 -2.63 0.70 11.56
CA PHE A 359 -2.72 2.14 11.75
C PHE A 359 -2.35 2.87 10.46
N SER A 360 -3.29 3.62 9.89
CA SER A 360 -3.01 4.60 8.85
C SER A 360 -2.49 5.88 9.51
N LYS A 361 -1.17 5.94 9.75
CA LYS A 361 -0.51 7.07 10.41
C LYS A 361 -0.31 8.23 9.42
N ARG A 362 -1.22 9.20 9.46
CA ARG A 362 -1.27 10.40 8.61
C ARG A 362 -0.68 11.62 9.33
N SER A 363 -0.64 12.80 8.70
CA SER A 363 -0.14 14.04 9.34
C SER A 363 -0.96 14.42 10.57
N ARG A 364 -2.27 14.15 10.52
CA ARG A 364 -3.20 14.19 11.64
C ARG A 364 -3.56 12.77 12.10
N PRO A 365 -4.25 12.59 13.25
CA PRO A 365 -4.75 11.28 13.65
C PRO A 365 -5.50 10.62 12.49
N GLY A 366 -4.99 9.46 12.04
CA GLY A 366 -5.59 8.68 10.98
C GLY A 366 -6.14 7.37 11.53
N PRO A 367 -6.93 6.61 10.75
CA PRO A 367 -7.71 5.48 11.27
C PRO A 367 -6.81 4.31 11.71
N PHE A 368 -7.16 3.71 12.83
CA PHE A 368 -6.89 2.30 13.11
C PHE A 368 -8.03 1.47 12.54
N SER A 369 -7.73 0.36 11.88
CA SER A 369 -8.77 -0.52 11.37
C SER A 369 -8.41 -1.99 11.47
N VAL A 370 -9.45 -2.82 11.58
CA VAL A 370 -9.40 -4.28 11.44
C VAL A 370 -10.35 -4.66 10.31
N SER A 371 -9.85 -5.39 9.32
CA SER A 371 -10.67 -5.81 8.17
C SER A 371 -10.58 -7.32 7.94
N THR A 372 -11.73 -7.93 7.67
CA THR A 372 -11.85 -9.35 7.32
C THR A 372 -13.12 -9.58 6.49
N PHE A 373 -13.38 -10.81 6.11
CA PHE A 373 -14.59 -11.23 5.42
C PHE A 373 -14.91 -12.67 5.81
N THR A 374 -16.19 -13.00 5.84
CA THR A 374 -16.66 -14.34 6.22
C THR A 374 -17.97 -14.67 5.49
N ARG A 375 -18.45 -15.91 5.62
CA ARG A 375 -19.78 -16.31 5.11
C ARG A 375 -20.86 -15.54 5.86
N VAL A 376 -21.92 -15.09 5.18
CA VAL A 376 -22.98 -14.26 5.78
C VAL A 376 -23.53 -14.82 7.12
N PRO A 377 -23.84 -16.13 7.27
CA PRO A 377 -24.34 -16.67 8.54
C PRO A 377 -23.35 -16.57 9.71
N GLU A 378 -22.05 -16.47 9.44
CA GLU A 378 -20.98 -16.41 10.45
C GLU A 378 -20.62 -14.98 10.85
N THR A 379 -21.23 -13.96 10.21
CA THR A 379 -20.85 -12.54 10.38
C THR A 379 -20.84 -12.11 11.84
N ARG A 380 -21.91 -12.43 12.58
CA ARG A 380 -22.00 -12.09 14.01
C ARG A 380 -20.89 -12.73 14.81
N ARG A 381 -20.65 -14.03 14.60
CA ARG A 381 -19.59 -14.78 15.30
C ARG A 381 -18.22 -14.18 15.03
N ALA A 382 -17.93 -13.84 13.76
CA ALA A 382 -16.68 -13.19 13.40
C ALA A 382 -16.53 -11.81 14.08
N VAL A 383 -17.59 -10.98 14.08
CA VAL A 383 -17.57 -9.67 14.76
C VAL A 383 -17.34 -9.81 16.27
N ASP A 384 -18.05 -10.74 16.93
CA ASP A 384 -17.92 -10.99 18.37
C ASP A 384 -16.48 -11.42 18.71
N MET A 385 -15.86 -12.28 17.90
CA MET A 385 -14.47 -12.69 18.07
C MET A 385 -13.47 -11.55 17.84
N LEU A 386 -13.67 -10.73 16.80
CA LEU A 386 -12.81 -9.56 16.58
C LEU A 386 -12.85 -8.61 17.78
N LEU A 387 -14.05 -8.34 18.30
CA LEU A 387 -14.23 -7.46 19.46
C LEU A 387 -13.62 -8.07 20.72
N ALA A 388 -13.74 -9.38 20.93
CA ALA A 388 -13.12 -10.08 22.05
C ALA A 388 -11.58 -9.98 22.02
N GLU A 389 -10.95 -10.16 20.85
CA GLU A 389 -9.50 -10.02 20.72
C GLU A 389 -9.02 -8.57 20.91
N LEU A 390 -9.80 -7.60 20.42
CA LEU A 390 -9.53 -6.18 20.65
C LEU A 390 -9.66 -5.77 22.13
N GLU A 391 -10.58 -6.37 22.87
CA GLU A 391 -10.73 -6.13 24.31
C GLU A 391 -9.60 -6.84 25.10
N SER A 392 -9.30 -8.08 24.73
CA SER A 392 -8.26 -8.91 25.35
C SER A 392 -6.88 -8.26 25.33
N ILE A 393 -6.51 -7.60 24.23
CA ILE A 393 -5.23 -6.89 24.12
C ILE A 393 -5.20 -5.60 24.96
N ARG A 394 -6.38 -5.06 25.32
CA ARG A 394 -6.54 -3.86 26.16
C ARG A 394 -6.51 -4.20 27.66
N SER A 395 -7.09 -5.32 28.07
CA SER A 395 -7.23 -5.73 29.48
C SER A 395 -6.22 -6.82 29.88
N ASP A 396 -6.59 -8.08 29.65
CA ASP A 396 -6.18 -9.23 30.45
C ASP A 396 -5.04 -10.03 29.81
N ARG A 397 -4.88 -9.94 28.49
CA ARG A 397 -3.80 -10.60 27.74
C ARG A 397 -2.98 -9.57 26.97
N ARG A 398 -2.15 -8.83 27.70
CA ARG A 398 -1.12 -7.97 27.09
C ARG A 398 -0.17 -8.78 26.20
N GLN A 399 0.59 -8.09 25.34
CA GLN A 399 1.58 -8.74 24.49
C GLN A 399 2.60 -9.49 25.34
N SER A 400 2.85 -10.77 25.02
CA SER A 400 3.88 -11.57 25.65
C SER A 400 5.27 -11.23 25.08
N ARG A 401 6.33 -11.73 25.74
CA ARG A 401 7.69 -11.58 25.24
C ARG A 401 7.96 -12.39 23.97
N GLU A 402 7.22 -13.47 23.72
CA GLU A 402 7.33 -14.24 22.47
C GLU A 402 6.63 -13.56 21.29
N GLU A 403 5.65 -12.69 21.58
CA GLU A 403 4.90 -11.95 20.58
C GLU A 403 5.59 -10.65 20.14
N LEU A 404 6.62 -10.21 20.87
CA LEU A 404 7.46 -9.03 20.62
C LEU A 404 8.80 -9.46 20.04
#